data_AF-A0A179DAP1-F1
#
_entry.id   AF-A0A179DAP1-F1
#
_cell.length_a   1.000
_cell.length_b   1.000
_cell.length_c   1.000
_cell.angle_alpha   90.00
_cell.angle_beta   90.00
_cell.angle_gamma   90.00
#
_symmetry.space_group_name_H-M   'P 1'
#
loop_
_entity.id
_entity.type
_entity.pdbx_description
1 polymer ?
#
loop_
_entity_poly.entity_id
_entity_poly.type
_entity_poly.pdbx_seq_one_letter_code
_entity_poly.pdbx_strand_id
1 'polypeptide(L)'
;MKKFILSAAFLAFAGLTTVQAGNLKQSTTIVANIDSTKTTPVKLEELPEPVKATLASDAYKAWTPTEAFLIVEESGKSYYQVNVKKEEEKGSVKINADGTPAE
;
A
#
# COMPACT_ATOMS: atom_id res chain seq x y z
N MET A 1 -1.04 41.71 24.42
CA MET A 1 -1.98 42.77 24.86
C MET A 1 -3.28 42.13 25.31
N LYS A 2 -3.85 42.68 26.38
CA LYS A 2 -4.97 42.14 27.16
C LYS A 2 -6.29 42.67 26.57
N LYS A 3 -7.35 41.86 26.69
CA LYS A 3 -8.79 42.21 26.70
C LYS A 3 -9.53 42.28 25.35
N PHE A 4 -10.45 41.32 25.16
CA PHE A 4 -11.76 41.45 24.48
C PHE A 4 -12.62 40.30 25.09
N ILE A 5 -13.44 40.52 26.13
CA ILE A 5 -14.85 40.94 26.10
C ILE A 5 -15.57 40.35 24.88
N LEU A 6 -16.43 39.35 25.08
CA LEU A 6 -17.84 39.45 24.71
C LEU A 6 -18.62 38.25 25.26
N SER A 7 -19.52 38.53 26.20
CA SER A 7 -20.65 37.66 26.50
C SER A 7 -21.41 37.36 25.22
N ALA A 8 -21.50 36.08 24.85
CA ALA A 8 -22.57 35.58 24.00
C ALA A 8 -23.15 34.38 24.73
N ALA A 9 -24.35 34.59 25.29
CA ALA A 9 -25.19 33.53 25.81
C ALA A 9 -25.48 32.56 24.67
N PHE A 10 -24.83 31.40 24.68
CA PHE A 10 -25.19 30.30 23.80
C PHE A 10 -26.41 29.61 24.41
N LEU A 11 -27.55 29.85 23.78
CA LEU A 11 -28.81 29.15 23.98
C LEU A 11 -28.53 27.64 23.98
N ALA A 12 -28.89 26.98 25.08
CA ALA A 12 -28.81 25.55 25.22
C ALA A 12 -29.65 24.87 24.13
N PHE A 13 -28.97 24.32 23.12
CA PHE A 13 -29.57 23.39 22.18
C PHE A 13 -29.81 22.08 22.96
N ALA A 14 -31.07 21.82 23.31
CA ALA A 14 -31.47 20.56 23.92
C ALA A 14 -31.11 19.41 22.96
N GLY A 15 -30.14 18.60 23.36
CA GLY A 15 -29.72 17.42 22.63
C GLY A 15 -30.81 16.36 22.63
N LEU A 16 -31.51 16.20 21.50
CA LEU A 16 -32.15 14.96 21.14
C LEU A 16 -31.14 14.11 20.36
N THR A 17 -30.23 13.45 21.07
CA THR A 17 -29.43 12.37 20.50
C THR A 17 -30.18 11.06 20.70
N THR A 18 -31.16 10.78 19.84
CA THR A 18 -31.56 9.39 19.60
C THR A 18 -30.46 8.75 18.74
N VAL A 19 -29.41 8.27 19.39
CA VAL A 19 -28.48 7.31 18.79
C VAL A 19 -29.28 6.03 18.58
N GLN A 20 -29.82 5.87 17.38
CA GLN A 20 -30.29 4.57 16.93
C GLN A 20 -29.05 3.73 16.63
N ALA A 21 -28.61 2.98 17.63
CA ALA A 21 -27.59 1.95 17.48
C ALA A 21 -28.14 0.80 16.63
N GLY A 22 -28.22 1.02 15.32
CA GLY A 22 -28.34 -0.03 14.32
C GLY A 22 -27.02 -0.77 14.23
N ASN A 23 -26.91 -1.85 14.99
CA ASN A 23 -25.75 -2.73 14.98
C ASN A 23 -25.59 -3.36 13.58
N LEU A 24 -24.53 -2.94 12.89
CA LEU A 24 -23.67 -3.73 12.00
C LEU A 24 -24.34 -4.64 10.97
N LYS A 25 -24.40 -4.17 9.72
CA LYS A 25 -23.77 -4.87 8.58
C LYS A 25 -23.29 -3.83 7.58
N GLN A 26 -22.34 -2.99 8.00
CA GLN A 26 -21.46 -2.38 7.03
C GLN A 26 -20.56 -3.51 6.51
N SER A 27 -21.05 -4.20 5.49
CA SER A 27 -20.15 -4.77 4.50
C SER A 27 -19.47 -3.56 3.86
N THR A 28 -18.45 -3.04 4.55
CA THR A 28 -17.36 -2.40 3.84
C THR A 28 -16.79 -3.55 3.02
N THR A 29 -17.36 -3.75 1.83
CA THR A 29 -16.54 -4.14 0.71
C THR A 29 -15.48 -3.06 0.71
N ILE A 30 -14.34 -3.40 1.31
CA ILE A 30 -13.08 -2.74 1.04
C ILE A 30 -12.88 -3.10 -0.43
N VAL A 31 -13.55 -2.36 -1.31
CA VAL A 31 -12.96 -2.01 -2.59
C VAL A 31 -11.77 -1.18 -2.15
N ALA A 32 -10.69 -1.90 -1.83
CA ALA A 32 -9.36 -1.39 -1.99
C ALA A 32 -9.43 -0.70 -3.33
N ASN A 33 -9.21 0.61 -3.28
CA ASN A 33 -8.98 1.47 -4.42
C ASN A 33 -8.38 0.58 -5.51
N ILE A 34 -9.18 0.25 -6.53
CA ILE A 34 -8.63 -0.35 -7.74
C ILE A 34 -7.97 0.85 -8.41
N ASP A 35 -6.86 1.30 -7.81
CA ASP A 35 -5.70 1.68 -8.58
C ASP A 35 -5.59 0.53 -9.57
N SER A 36 -5.92 0.84 -10.81
CA SER A 36 -6.17 -0.10 -11.88
C SER A 36 -4.97 -1.00 -12.25
N THR A 37 -3.94 -0.95 -11.42
CA THR A 37 -2.78 -1.78 -11.33
C THR A 37 -3.11 -3.08 -10.59
N LYS A 38 -3.33 -4.17 -11.33
CA LYS A 38 -3.53 -5.49 -10.71
C LYS A 38 -2.23 -5.95 -10.07
N THR A 39 -2.21 -5.93 -8.74
CA THR A 39 -1.08 -6.42 -7.93
C THR A 39 -1.36 -7.86 -7.52
N THR A 40 -0.67 -8.81 -8.15
CA THR A 40 -0.82 -10.24 -7.90
C THR A 40 0.35 -10.70 -7.03
N PRO A 41 0.15 -11.14 -5.78
CA PRO A 41 1.23 -11.70 -4.98
C PRO A 41 1.75 -12.98 -5.67
N VAL A 42 3.06 -13.02 -5.91
CA VAL A 42 3.75 -14.17 -6.50
C VAL A 42 4.78 -14.70 -5.52
N LYS A 43 5.01 -16.01 -5.51
CA LYS A 43 6.05 -16.57 -4.67
C LYS A 43 7.42 -16.26 -5.27
N LEU A 44 8.42 -16.10 -4.41
CA LEU A 44 9.82 -15.96 -4.83
C LEU A 44 10.29 -17.13 -5.73
N GLU A 45 9.68 -18.30 -5.56
CA GLU A 45 9.92 -19.50 -6.37
C GLU A 45 9.29 -19.42 -7.77
N GLU A 46 8.20 -18.69 -7.92
CA GLU A 46 7.50 -18.46 -9.20
C GLU A 46 8.08 -17.28 -9.96
N LEU A 47 9.03 -16.55 -9.37
CA LEU A 47 9.76 -15.52 -10.09
C LEU A 47 10.56 -16.14 -11.24
N PRO A 48 10.54 -15.51 -12.42
CA PRO A 48 11.33 -15.96 -13.55
C PRO A 48 12.83 -15.94 -13.20
N GLU A 49 13.60 -16.88 -13.76
CA GLU A 49 15.06 -16.94 -13.62
C GLU A 49 15.77 -15.59 -13.80
N PRO A 50 15.43 -14.76 -14.80
CA PRO A 50 16.06 -13.44 -14.94
C PRO A 50 15.79 -12.51 -13.75
N VAL A 51 14.60 -12.56 -13.14
CA VAL A 51 14.28 -11.77 -11.93
C VAL A 51 15.07 -12.29 -10.72
N LYS A 52 15.18 -13.61 -10.59
CA LYS A 52 16.01 -14.24 -9.54
C LYS A 52 17.49 -13.90 -9.70
N ALA A 53 18.00 -13.86 -10.93
CA ALA A 53 19.37 -13.47 -11.21
C ALA A 53 19.64 -12.01 -10.81
N THR A 54 18.70 -11.11 -11.08
CA THR A 54 18.79 -9.71 -10.65
C THR A 54 18.71 -9.56 -9.13
N LEU A 55 17.81 -10.29 -8.45
CA LEU A 55 17.77 -10.32 -6.97
C LEU A 55 19.03 -10.95 -6.34
N ALA A 56 19.63 -11.92 -7.02
CA ALA A 56 20.90 -12.54 -6.62
C ALA A 56 22.13 -11.70 -7.02
N SER A 57 21.93 -10.56 -7.66
CA SER A 57 23.01 -9.67 -8.05
C SER A 57 23.57 -8.93 -6.84
N ASP A 58 24.85 -8.56 -6.86
CA ASP A 58 25.55 -7.96 -5.70
C ASP A 58 24.87 -6.69 -5.16
N ALA A 59 24.11 -5.98 -5.99
CA ALA A 59 23.29 -4.84 -5.56
C ALA A 59 22.19 -5.21 -4.54
N TYR A 60 21.65 -6.43 -4.61
CA TYR A 60 20.52 -6.88 -3.82
C TYR A 60 20.84 -8.07 -2.90
N LYS A 61 22.03 -8.68 -2.99
CA LYS A 61 22.45 -9.77 -2.07
C LYS A 61 22.43 -9.39 -0.59
N ALA A 62 22.62 -8.11 -0.27
CA ALA A 62 22.52 -7.61 1.10
C ALA A 62 21.06 -7.43 1.57
N TRP A 63 20.09 -7.61 0.67
CA TRP A 63 18.68 -7.39 0.91
C TRP A 63 17.94 -8.73 0.88
N THR A 64 17.16 -9.02 1.91
CA THR A 64 16.37 -10.26 2.00
C THR A 64 15.01 -10.04 1.34
N PRO A 65 14.67 -10.76 0.25
CA PRO A 65 13.34 -10.68 -0.34
C PRO A 65 12.30 -11.20 0.66
N THR A 66 11.29 -10.40 0.97
CA THR A 66 10.20 -10.78 1.88
C THR A 66 8.95 -11.16 1.10
N GLU A 67 8.63 -10.39 0.07
CA GLU A 67 7.42 -10.57 -0.72
C GLU A 67 7.70 -10.23 -2.18
N ALA A 68 6.97 -10.86 -3.09
CA ALA A 68 7.02 -10.50 -4.50
C ALA A 68 5.61 -10.33 -5.05
N PHE A 69 5.44 -9.36 -5.93
CA PHE A 69 4.17 -8.97 -6.50
C PHE A 69 4.34 -8.73 -7.99
N LEU A 70 3.56 -9.42 -8.81
CA LEU A 70 3.40 -9.08 -10.22
C LEU A 70 2.40 -7.92 -10.32
N ILE A 71 2.89 -6.76 -10.72
CA ILE A 71 2.12 -5.56 -10.94
C ILE A 71 1.84 -5.43 -12.44
N VAL A 72 0.56 -5.45 -12.81
CA VAL A 72 0.10 -5.23 -14.19
C VAL A 72 -0.53 -3.85 -14.24
N GLU A 73 0.12 -2.90 -14.90
CA GLU A 73 -0.38 -1.55 -15.13
C GLU A 73 -1.53 -1.54 -16.14
N GLU A 74 -2.38 -0.50 -16.09
CA GLU A 74 -3.41 -0.28 -17.10
C GLU A 74 -2.86 -0.09 -18.50
N SER A 75 -1.64 0.44 -18.59
CA SER A 75 -0.90 0.61 -19.84
C SER A 75 -0.59 -0.72 -20.55
N GLY A 76 -0.90 -1.86 -19.92
CA GLY A 76 -0.60 -3.21 -20.42
C GLY A 76 0.83 -3.66 -20.11
N LYS A 77 1.62 -2.83 -19.44
CA LYS A 77 2.94 -3.18 -18.93
C LYS A 77 2.79 -4.02 -17.66
N SER A 78 3.63 -5.03 -17.50
CA SER A 78 3.68 -5.83 -16.28
C SER A 78 5.11 -5.97 -15.78
N TYR A 79 5.30 -5.76 -14.48
CA TYR A 79 6.59 -5.85 -13.81
C TYR A 79 6.44 -6.56 -12.46
N TYR A 80 7.51 -7.18 -12.01
CA TYR A 80 7.61 -7.81 -10.71
C TYR A 80 8.17 -6.80 -9.71
N GLN A 81 7.38 -6.41 -8.73
CA GLN A 81 7.84 -5.67 -7.57
C GLN A 81 8.17 -6.65 -6.43
N VAL A 82 9.43 -6.69 -6.04
CA VAL A 82 9.93 -7.55 -4.97
C VAL A 82 10.25 -6.67 -3.77
N ASN A 83 9.50 -6.82 -2.69
CA ASN A 83 9.81 -6.18 -1.43
C ASN A 83 11.01 -6.88 -0.80
N VAL A 84 11.99 -6.09 -0.41
CA VAL A 84 13.22 -6.57 0.19
C VAL A 84 13.45 -5.84 1.51
N LYS A 85 14.11 -6.50 2.47
CA LYS A 85 14.42 -5.93 3.77
C LYS A 85 15.89 -6.12 4.08
N LYS A 86 16.54 -5.05 4.51
CA LYS A 86 17.94 -5.04 4.96
C LYS A 86 17.99 -4.43 6.35
N GLU A 87 18.22 -5.28 7.35
CA GLU A 87 18.26 -4.90 8.78
C GLU A 87 16.96 -4.19 9.22
N GLU A 88 16.95 -2.85 9.25
CA GLU A 88 15.80 -2.01 9.59
C GLU A 88 15.20 -1.28 8.36
N GLU A 89 15.92 -1.27 7.24
CA GLU A 89 15.49 -0.66 5.99
C GLU A 89 14.60 -1.61 5.19
N LYS A 90 13.45 -1.10 4.74
CA LYS A 90 12.57 -1.77 3.78
C LYS A 90 12.73 -1.10 2.42
N GLY A 91 12.95 -1.90 1.40
CA GLY A 91 13.03 -1.48 0.01
C GLY A 91 12.05 -2.26 -0.85
N SER A 92 11.83 -1.77 -2.06
CA SER A 92 11.13 -2.51 -3.11
C SER A 92 11.90 -2.39 -4.40
N VAL A 93 12.10 -3.53 -5.06
CA VAL A 93 12.84 -3.63 -6.32
C VAL A 93 11.84 -3.96 -7.40
N LYS A 94 11.70 -3.07 -8.39
CA LYS A 94 10.85 -3.33 -9.55
C LYS A 94 11.71 -3.91 -10.66
N ILE A 95 11.33 -5.07 -11.18
CA ILE A 95 12.07 -5.84 -12.17
C ILE A 95 11.07 -6.29 -13.23
N ASN A 96 11.34 -6.01 -14.49
CA ASN A 96 10.55 -6.51 -15.61
C ASN A 96 10.68 -8.05 -15.74
N ALA A 97 9.78 -8.67 -16.49
CA ALA A 97 9.80 -10.12 -16.72
C ALA A 97 11.09 -10.62 -17.43
N ASP A 98 11.82 -9.72 -18.10
CA ASP A 98 13.09 -9.97 -18.77
C ASP A 98 14.32 -9.86 -17.84
N GLY A 99 14.13 -9.51 -16.56
CA GLY A 99 15.20 -9.32 -15.58
C GLY A 99 15.81 -7.93 -15.55
N THR A 100 15.38 -7.03 -16.44
CA THR A 100 15.81 -5.62 -16.39
C THR A 100 15.12 -4.90 -15.22
N PRO A 101 15.78 -3.91 -14.59
CA PRO A 101 15.10 -3.05 -13.64
C PRO A 101 13.92 -2.35 -14.35
N ALA A 102 12.74 -2.39 -13.75
CA ALA A 102 11.62 -1.61 -14.25
C ALA A 102 11.85 -0.13 -13.88
N GLU A 103 11.95 0.73 -14.89
CA GLU A 103 12.13 2.17 -14.77
C GLU A 103 10.80 2.89 -14.51
#